data_AF-A0A257KG92-F1
#
_entry.id   AF-A0A257KG92-F1
#
_cell.length_a   1.000
_cell.length_b   1.000
_cell.length_c   1.000
_cell.angle_alpha   90.00
_cell.angle_beta   90.00
_cell.angle_gamma   90.00
#
_symmetry.space_group_name_H-M   'P 1'
#
loop_
_entity.id
_entity.type
_entity.pdbx_description
1 polymer ?
#
loop_
_entity_poly.entity_id
_entity_poly.type
_entity_poly.pdbx_seq_one_letter_code
_entity_poly.pdbx_strand_id
1 'polypeptide(L)'
;MAGADIDVVIRQTAKQQNKTILAAIKARRDHFAGLAAKAKDAGTKERYKQAAKDVMEQGTAAARRLQMSADNAADSFARSMRMANDAFIAKTAAEAAKAAEKPAVTKAPKPAKKAAKSKKPVAPKAKKKKKS
;
A
#
# COMPACT_ATOMS: atom_id res chain seq x y z
N MET A 1 -8.88 -10.28 15.89
CA MET A 1 -9.39 -9.02 15.31
C MET A 1 -8.45 -8.63 14.17
N ALA A 2 -8.56 -9.26 13.00
CA ALA A 2 -7.77 -8.84 11.85
C ALA A 2 -8.40 -7.54 11.34
N GLY A 3 -7.70 -6.41 11.49
CA GLY A 3 -8.08 -5.17 10.81
C GLY A 3 -8.19 -5.44 9.32
N ALA A 4 -9.13 -4.77 8.64
CA ALA A 4 -9.35 -4.98 7.21
C ALA A 4 -8.02 -4.96 6.43
N ASP A 5 -7.78 -6.00 5.63
CA ASP A 5 -6.60 -6.05 4.77
C ASP A 5 -6.53 -4.79 3.91
N ILE A 6 -5.32 -4.27 3.68
CA ILE A 6 -5.13 -2.96 3.06
C ILE A 6 -5.76 -2.92 1.65
N ASP A 7 -5.80 -4.03 0.91
CA ASP A 7 -6.46 -4.12 -0.39
C ASP A 7 -8.00 -3.93 -0.29
N VAL A 8 -8.61 -4.43 0.79
CA VAL A 8 -10.03 -4.21 1.08
C VAL A 8 -10.29 -2.75 1.42
N VAL A 9 -9.41 -2.13 2.22
CA VAL A 9 -9.49 -0.71 2.58
C VAL A 9 -9.37 0.18 1.33
N ILE A 10 -8.46 -0.15 0.41
CA ILE A 10 -8.30 0.57 -0.87
C ILE A 10 -9.61 0.53 -1.66
N ARG A 11 -10.20 -0.67 -1.85
CA ARG A 11 -11.45 -0.84 -2.59
C ARG A 11 -12.63 -0.11 -1.92
N GLN A 12 -12.74 -0.19 -0.60
CA GLN A 12 -13.81 0.49 0.15
C GLN A 12 -13.70 2.01 0.05
N THR A 13 -12.49 2.56 0.20
CA THR A 13 -12.23 4.00 0.10
C THR A 13 -12.59 4.52 -1.29
N ALA A 14 -12.16 3.81 -2.34
CA ALA A 14 -12.48 4.19 -3.72
C ALA A 14 -14.00 4.14 -4.00
N LYS A 15 -14.71 3.12 -3.51
CA LYS A 15 -16.18 3.06 -3.61
C LYS A 15 -16.85 4.24 -2.92
N GLN A 16 -16.37 4.63 -1.74
CA GLN A 16 -16.92 5.76 -1.01
C GLN A 16 -16.66 7.09 -1.74
N GLN A 17 -15.44 7.29 -2.24
CA GLN A 17 -15.08 8.46 -3.04
C GLN A 17 -15.88 8.54 -4.34
N ASN A 18 -16.12 7.40 -5.01
CA ASN A 18 -16.91 7.37 -6.24
C ASN A 18 -18.34 7.83 -6.05
N LYS A 19 -18.98 7.53 -4.90
CA LYS A 19 -20.31 8.06 -4.59
C LYS A 19 -20.30 9.59 -4.54
N THR A 20 -19.32 10.16 -3.85
CA THR A 20 -19.16 11.62 -3.72
C THR A 20 -18.87 12.27 -5.07
N ILE A 21 -17.99 11.68 -5.88
CA ILE A 21 -17.65 12.18 -7.22
C ILE A 21 -18.87 12.15 -8.14
N LEU A 22 -19.63 11.05 -8.15
CA LEU A 22 -20.85 10.94 -8.96
C LEU A 22 -21.92 11.95 -8.53
N ALA A 23 -22.07 12.21 -7.23
CA ALA A 23 -22.97 13.25 -6.73
C ALA A 23 -22.54 14.65 -7.21
N ALA A 24 -21.24 14.96 -7.12
CA ALA A 24 -20.70 16.24 -7.59
C ALA A 24 -20.86 16.43 -9.11
N ILE A 25 -20.66 15.36 -9.90
CA ILE A 25 -20.88 15.36 -11.36
C ILE A 25 -22.35 15.67 -11.67
N LYS A 26 -23.28 15.02 -11.00
CA LYS A 26 -24.73 15.28 -11.17
C LYS A 26 -25.09 16.72 -10.81
N ALA A 27 -24.61 17.22 -9.67
CA ALA A 27 -24.84 18.61 -9.28
C ALA A 27 -24.30 19.60 -10.33
N ARG A 28 -23.13 19.31 -10.92
CA ARG A 28 -22.54 20.14 -11.97
C ARG A 28 -23.30 20.05 -13.30
N ARG A 29 -23.83 18.88 -13.65
CA ARG A 29 -24.77 18.71 -14.78
C ARG A 29 -26.01 19.57 -14.57
N ASP A 30 -26.61 19.49 -13.38
CA ASP A 30 -27.84 20.22 -13.04
C ASP A 30 -27.62 21.73 -13.07
N HIS A 31 -26.45 22.19 -12.63
CA HIS A 31 -26.05 23.59 -12.78
C HIS A 31 -26.08 24.04 -14.24
N PHE A 32 -25.46 23.29 -15.16
CA PHE A 32 -25.47 23.63 -16.59
C PHE A 32 -26.87 23.52 -17.21
N ALA A 33 -27.66 22.53 -16.80
CA ALA A 33 -29.06 22.41 -17.23
C ALA A 33 -29.90 23.62 -16.77
N GLY A 34 -29.68 24.10 -15.54
CA GLY A 34 -30.32 25.30 -15.01
C GLY A 34 -29.91 26.58 -15.76
N LEU A 35 -28.64 26.70 -16.15
CA LEU A 35 -28.18 27.79 -17.02
C LEU A 35 -28.83 27.74 -18.40
N ALA A 36 -28.95 26.53 -19.00
CA ALA A 36 -29.63 26.34 -20.27
C ALA A 36 -31.12 26.71 -20.21
N ALA A 37 -31.79 26.46 -19.08
CA ALA A 37 -33.19 26.83 -18.88
C ALA A 37 -33.40 28.35 -18.79
N LYS A 38 -32.41 29.08 -18.27
CA LYS A 38 -32.44 30.54 -18.13
C LYS A 38 -31.93 31.29 -19.36
N ALA A 39 -31.24 30.59 -20.27
CA ALA A 39 -30.66 31.18 -21.46
C ALA A 39 -31.75 31.67 -22.43
N LYS A 40 -31.62 32.93 -22.87
CA LYS A 40 -32.52 33.56 -23.84
C LYS A 40 -32.10 33.29 -25.29
N ASP A 41 -30.81 33.13 -25.53
CA ASP A 41 -30.25 32.88 -26.85
C ASP A 41 -30.15 31.37 -27.15
N ALA A 42 -30.45 30.98 -28.39
CA ALA A 42 -30.47 29.58 -28.80
C ALA A 42 -29.07 28.95 -28.78
N GLY A 43 -28.04 29.69 -29.21
CA GLY A 43 -26.66 29.20 -29.22
C GLY A 43 -26.12 28.98 -27.81
N THR A 44 -26.37 29.90 -26.89
CA THR A 44 -25.99 29.75 -25.47
C THR A 44 -26.71 28.57 -24.81
N LYS A 45 -28.00 28.38 -25.11
CA LYS A 45 -28.78 27.24 -24.63
C LYS A 45 -28.21 25.90 -25.10
N GLU A 46 -27.82 25.79 -26.37
CA GLU A 46 -27.17 24.58 -26.89
C GLU A 46 -25.81 24.33 -26.26
N ARG A 47 -24.98 25.36 -26.11
CA ARG A 47 -23.67 25.24 -25.44
C ARG A 47 -23.81 24.74 -24.01
N TYR A 48 -24.76 25.25 -23.24
CA TYR A 48 -24.99 24.77 -21.87
C TYR A 48 -25.54 23.35 -21.83
N LYS A 49 -26.41 22.96 -22.78
CA LYS A 49 -26.86 21.57 -22.92
C LYS A 49 -25.69 20.64 -23.25
N GLN A 50 -24.79 21.07 -24.14
CA GLN A 50 -23.61 20.30 -24.48
C GLN A 50 -22.66 20.17 -23.28
N ALA A 51 -22.39 21.27 -22.57
CA ALA A 51 -21.58 21.25 -21.36
C ALA A 51 -22.16 20.31 -20.28
N ALA A 52 -23.49 20.25 -20.13
CA ALA A 52 -24.13 19.30 -19.22
C ALA A 52 -23.88 17.83 -19.61
N LYS A 53 -23.90 17.52 -20.92
CA LYS A 53 -23.58 16.17 -21.43
C LYS A 53 -22.10 15.85 -21.20
N ASP A 54 -21.21 16.77 -21.57
CA ASP A 54 -19.76 16.59 -21.46
C ASP A 54 -19.34 16.35 -20.01
N VAL A 55 -19.92 17.08 -19.06
CA VAL A 55 -19.67 16.88 -17.62
C VAL A 55 -20.07 15.47 -17.17
N MET A 56 -21.22 14.98 -17.61
CA MET A 56 -21.66 13.62 -17.28
C MET A 56 -20.73 12.58 -17.90
N GLU A 57 -20.39 12.71 -19.17
CA GLU A 57 -19.57 11.74 -19.88
C GLU A 57 -18.13 11.72 -19.35
N GLN A 58 -17.46 12.87 -19.33
CA GLN A 58 -16.08 12.98 -18.85
C GLN A 58 -15.98 12.70 -17.35
N GLY A 59 -16.95 13.17 -16.57
CA GLY A 59 -17.00 12.93 -15.13
C GLY A 59 -17.18 11.45 -14.80
N THR A 60 -18.14 10.77 -15.44
CA THR A 60 -18.35 9.33 -15.20
C THR A 60 -17.18 8.49 -15.69
N ALA A 61 -16.54 8.87 -16.80
CA ALA A 61 -15.30 8.25 -17.25
C ALA A 61 -14.17 8.43 -16.22
N ALA A 62 -14.01 9.62 -15.63
CA ALA A 62 -13.02 9.88 -14.58
C ALA A 62 -13.30 9.04 -13.31
N ALA A 63 -14.56 8.93 -12.88
CA ALA A 63 -14.95 8.08 -11.74
C ALA A 63 -14.66 6.59 -11.99
N ARG A 64 -14.91 6.10 -13.21
CA ARG A 64 -14.55 4.72 -13.61
C ARG A 64 -13.04 4.50 -13.60
N ARG A 65 -12.26 5.45 -14.11
CA ARG A 65 -10.79 5.38 -14.08
C ARG A 65 -10.26 5.35 -12.64
N LEU A 66 -10.84 6.11 -11.73
CA LEU A 66 -10.49 6.06 -10.30
C LEU A 66 -10.75 4.66 -9.71
N GLN A 67 -11.88 4.06 -10.05
CA GLN A 67 -12.21 2.71 -9.58
C GLN A 67 -11.20 1.67 -10.09
N MET A 68 -10.90 1.69 -11.38
CA MET A 68 -9.93 0.78 -11.98
C MET A 68 -8.53 0.97 -11.40
N SER A 69 -8.13 2.21 -11.14
CA SER A 69 -6.86 2.51 -10.47
C SER A 69 -6.80 1.92 -9.06
N ALA A 70 -7.90 2.04 -8.30
CA ALA A 70 -7.99 1.47 -6.97
C ALA A 70 -7.96 -0.07 -6.98
N ASP A 71 -8.65 -0.71 -7.92
CA ASP A 71 -8.61 -2.18 -8.06
C ASP A 71 -7.20 -2.66 -8.44
N ASN A 72 -6.55 -1.99 -9.39
CA ASN A 72 -5.16 -2.29 -9.75
C ASN A 72 -4.18 -2.09 -8.58
N ALA A 73 -4.38 -1.04 -7.77
CA ALA A 73 -3.56 -0.78 -6.59
C ALA A 73 -3.76 -1.86 -5.52
N ALA A 74 -5.02 -2.24 -5.26
CA ALA A 74 -5.38 -3.29 -4.32
C ALA A 74 -4.77 -4.65 -4.74
N ASP A 75 -4.88 -5.00 -6.01
CA ASP A 75 -4.36 -6.27 -6.53
C ASP A 75 -2.83 -6.29 -6.58
N SER A 76 -2.19 -5.15 -6.83
CA SER A 76 -0.72 -5.02 -6.79
C SER A 76 -0.20 -5.16 -5.35
N PHE A 77 -0.90 -4.61 -4.36
CA PHE A 77 -0.57 -4.80 -2.95
C PHE A 77 -0.78 -6.25 -2.49
N ALA A 78 -1.91 -6.86 -2.83
CA ALA A 78 -2.17 -8.26 -2.48
C ALA A 78 -1.10 -9.19 -3.09
N ARG A 79 -0.69 -8.94 -4.34
CA ARG A 79 0.39 -9.70 -4.98
C ARG A 79 1.74 -9.48 -4.31
N SER A 80 2.12 -8.24 -3.98
CA SER A 80 3.41 -7.99 -3.31
C SER A 80 3.48 -8.64 -1.94
N MET A 81 2.38 -8.66 -1.18
CA MET A 81 2.30 -9.34 0.11
C MET A 81 2.41 -10.86 -0.02
N ARG A 82 1.81 -11.47 -1.04
CA ARG A 82 2.02 -12.91 -1.34
C ARG A 82 3.47 -13.21 -1.68
N MET A 83 4.08 -12.42 -2.58
CA MET A 83 5.48 -12.59 -2.96
C MET A 83 6.42 -12.43 -1.75
N ALA A 84 6.15 -11.48 -0.86
CA ALA A 84 6.92 -11.29 0.36
C ALA A 84 6.80 -12.49 1.31
N ASN A 85 5.59 -13.04 1.45
CA ASN A 85 5.37 -14.25 2.24
C ASN A 85 6.08 -15.46 1.63
N ASP A 86 5.95 -15.68 0.31
CA ASP A 86 6.62 -16.78 -0.39
C ASP A 86 8.15 -16.68 -0.28
N ALA A 87 8.70 -15.47 -0.41
CA ALA A 87 10.13 -15.21 -0.21
C ALA A 87 10.57 -15.48 1.23
N PHE A 88 9.75 -15.13 2.22
CA PHE A 88 10.02 -15.45 3.62
C PHE A 88 10.03 -16.97 3.85
N ILE A 89 9.01 -17.68 3.37
CA ILE A 89 8.94 -19.15 3.46
C ILE A 89 10.14 -19.80 2.76
N ALA A 90 10.46 -19.39 1.54
CA ALA A 90 11.62 -19.91 0.80
C ALA A 90 12.95 -19.66 1.53
N LYS A 91 13.13 -18.48 2.13
CA LYS A 91 14.32 -18.17 2.91
C LYS A 91 14.42 -19.05 4.15
N THR A 92 13.33 -19.22 4.90
CA THR A 92 13.32 -20.09 6.08
C THR A 92 13.58 -21.55 5.73
N ALA A 93 13.05 -22.05 4.60
CA ALA A 93 13.31 -23.40 4.11
C ALA A 93 14.78 -23.59 3.68
N ALA A 94 15.38 -22.60 3.00
CA ALA A 94 16.78 -22.64 2.62
C ALA A 94 17.74 -22.57 3.83
N GLU A 95 17.40 -21.79 4.85
CA GLU A 95 18.16 -21.74 6.11
C GLU A 95 18.05 -23.05 6.90
N ALA A 96 16.86 -23.67 6.91
CA ALA A 96 16.66 -24.99 7.52
C ALA A 96 17.43 -26.11 6.80
N ALA A 97 17.46 -26.09 5.46
CA ALA A 97 18.25 -27.05 4.67
C ALA A 97 19.76 -26.92 4.93
N LYS A 98 20.28 -25.68 5.00
CA LYS A 98 21.69 -25.41 5.34
C LYS A 98 22.06 -25.81 6.78
N ALA A 99 21.10 -25.78 7.71
CA ALA A 99 21.31 -26.26 9.06
C ALA A 99 21.35 -27.79 9.15
N ALA A 100 20.62 -28.49 8.27
CA ALA A 100 20.63 -29.95 8.19
C ALA A 100 21.87 -30.53 7.48
N GLU A 101 22.53 -29.77 6.59
CA GLU A 101 23.76 -30.16 5.90
C GLU A 101 25.05 -29.98 6.72
N LYS A 102 24.99 -29.58 8.00
CA LYS A 102 26.13 -29.74 8.93
C LYS A 102 26.00 -31.07 9.68
N PRO A 103 26.53 -32.19 9.15
CA PRO A 103 26.56 -33.43 9.92
C PRO A 103 27.51 -33.26 11.10
N ALA A 104 27.03 -33.74 12.24
CA ALA A 104 27.76 -33.95 13.46
C ALA A 104 29.05 -34.76 13.20
N VAL A 105 30.20 -34.09 13.23
CA VAL A 105 31.48 -34.76 13.48
C VAL A 105 31.62 -34.95 14.99
N THR A 106 31.08 -36.08 15.43
CA THR A 106 31.64 -37.01 16.43
C THR A 106 32.28 -36.46 17.73
N LYS A 107 31.59 -36.70 18.85
CA LYS A 107 32.22 -37.08 20.15
C LYS A 107 32.97 -38.41 19.92
N ALA A 108 34.15 -38.79 20.44
CA ALA A 108 34.89 -38.55 21.70
C ALA A 108 36.36 -39.09 21.55
N PRO A 109 37.24 -39.31 22.57
CA PRO A 109 37.71 -38.50 23.73
C PRO A 109 39.28 -38.43 23.95
N LYS A 110 39.73 -37.43 24.76
CA LYS A 110 40.95 -37.36 25.66
C LYS A 110 42.40 -37.30 25.07
N PRO A 111 43.44 -36.79 25.82
CA PRO A 111 43.50 -36.20 27.16
C PRO A 111 44.30 -34.85 27.28
N ALA A 112 44.43 -34.37 28.51
CA ALA A 112 44.78 -33.03 28.99
C ALA A 112 46.25 -32.57 28.93
N LYS A 113 46.48 -31.24 28.90
CA LYS A 113 47.28 -30.51 29.93
C LYS A 113 47.32 -28.99 29.72
N LYS A 114 47.07 -28.26 30.82
CA LYS A 114 47.70 -26.99 31.29
C LYS A 114 47.58 -25.74 30.37
N ALA A 115 47.34 -24.52 30.84
CA ALA A 115 47.18 -23.95 32.17
C ALA A 115 46.64 -22.51 32.06
N ALA A 116 46.13 -22.02 33.19
CA ALA A 116 46.07 -20.62 33.67
C ALA A 116 45.12 -19.64 32.95
N LYS A 117 43.96 -19.26 33.53
CA LYS A 117 43.74 -18.25 34.61
C LYS A 117 44.26 -16.84 34.30
N SER A 118 43.38 -15.96 33.82
CA SER A 118 43.22 -14.56 34.27
C SER A 118 41.89 -14.00 33.72
N LYS A 119 40.83 -13.97 34.53
CA LYS A 119 40.28 -12.79 35.23
C LYS A 119 39.62 -11.72 34.31
N LYS A 120 38.28 -11.75 34.30
CA LYS A 120 37.30 -10.65 34.03
C LYS A 120 37.52 -9.47 35.02
N PRO A 121 36.74 -8.36 35.00
CA PRO A 121 36.05 -7.55 33.96
C PRO A 121 36.77 -6.15 33.84
N VAL A 122 36.29 -5.11 33.14
CA VAL A 122 35.43 -4.00 33.65
C VAL A 122 35.14 -3.03 32.49
N ALA A 123 33.87 -2.70 32.27
CA ALA A 123 33.42 -1.40 31.73
C ALA A 123 33.01 -0.52 32.93
N PRO A 124 33.10 0.83 32.92
CA PRO A 124 31.97 1.61 32.36
C PRO A 124 32.27 3.04 31.82
N LYS A 125 31.36 3.50 30.94
CA LYS A 125 30.75 4.85 30.72
C LYS A 125 31.50 6.15 31.10
N ALA A 126 31.53 7.13 30.17
CA ALA A 126 31.11 8.56 30.34
C ALA A 126 31.27 9.35 29.01
N LYS A 127 30.20 9.85 28.35
CA LYS A 127 29.59 11.20 28.43
C LYS A 127 30.52 12.43 28.18
N LYS A 128 30.31 13.14 27.06
CA LYS A 128 30.14 14.63 26.86
C LYS A 128 30.36 14.94 25.36
N LYS A 129 29.44 15.52 24.56
CA LYS A 129 28.70 16.81 24.61
C LYS A 129 29.58 18.04 24.31
N LYS A 130 29.55 18.52 23.06
CA LYS A 130 29.67 19.93 22.56
C LYS A 130 29.67 19.85 21.02
N LYS A 131 28.67 20.31 20.25
CA LYS A 131 28.24 21.70 20.01
C LYS A 131 29.42 22.67 19.94
N SER A 132 29.81 22.99 18.71
CA SER A 132 30.04 24.36 18.27
C SER A 132 29.38 24.55 16.92
#